data_AF-A0A2S7XID6-F1
#
_entry.id   AF-A0A2S7XID6-F1
#
_cell.length_a   1.000
_cell.length_b   1.000
_cell.length_c   1.000
_cell.angle_alpha   90.00
_cell.angle_beta   90.00
_cell.angle_gamma   90.00
#
_symmetry.space_group_name_H-M   'P 1'
#
loop_
_entity.id
_entity.type
_entity.pdbx_description
1 polymer ?
#
loop_
_entity_poly.entity_id
_entity_poly.type
_entity_poly.pdbx_seq_one_letter_code
_entity_poly.pdbx_strand_id
1 'polypeptide(L)'
;MKQFFKMAVVASALVGIAGCQSTDNASVTTAAETNSTAPSVSTFDALQKQYLLDKMTFDSVENFNIYSETTYTAMMEDWVEAKEIFAEIEKEPGLINEEYSMFSSGTYSAKYTELVSAADNELNKLKNYKETADVVLSNAIAQMAYMTSIDVNVYYPQEFSSLHSQYKALFVSVIEDGIAEAQTNQASFLTKAKVTEIKATLKIYVTPLEKEFSGLTNKGFKAIAPISYGQTKAELDKTKKAVQANNRDQALIVDAVAKTRFQLDHLKNMAAEVKLLKAVKNGQFEQSVLEVENKLLSISQAINGDDYRDQPLRSQTSSILDAVQQMHDVNNTADLEAKIKDLNVQIKTLEVTVENQTENHADVQKQVLVLTQQLERNDNLINNLNAVIASYKEKEELAKTDTLAVKEALVLNNSVEKEETAAIVESSEATQETPVVESEPTNVEVVKTENVDISAKTNAATSPTEVNVTTDVK
;
A
#
# COMPACT_ATOMS: atom_id res chain seq x y z
N MET A 1 -0.68 8.82 16.69
CA MET A 1 0.25 8.13 17.63
C MET A 1 1.30 7.39 16.83
N LYS A 2 2.47 7.07 17.43
CA LYS A 2 3.74 6.74 16.74
C LYS A 2 4.25 7.99 15.98
N GLN A 3 5.23 8.78 16.43
CA GLN A 3 6.32 8.55 17.40
C GLN A 3 7.30 7.45 16.99
N PHE A 4 8.26 7.82 16.13
CA PHE A 4 9.57 7.19 16.00
C PHE A 4 10.61 8.21 15.52
N PHE A 5 11.39 8.76 16.45
CA PHE A 5 12.85 8.92 16.27
C PHE A 5 13.49 9.13 17.64
N LYS A 6 14.20 8.10 18.12
CA LYS A 6 15.12 8.20 19.27
C LYS A 6 16.50 7.84 18.74
N MET A 7 17.43 8.79 18.76
CA MET A 7 18.86 8.49 18.66
C MET A 7 19.67 9.49 19.50
N ALA A 8 20.82 9.01 19.95
CA ALA A 8 21.68 9.56 20.99
C ALA A 8 21.78 11.10 21.08
N VAL A 9 21.39 11.64 22.25
CA VAL A 9 22.06 12.82 22.81
C VAL A 9 23.37 12.33 23.42
N VAL A 10 24.50 12.66 22.80
CA VAL A 10 25.82 12.49 23.41
C VAL A 10 26.10 13.73 24.27
N ALA A 11 26.60 13.53 25.49
CA ALA A 11 26.72 14.61 26.47
C ALA A 11 27.93 15.53 26.18
N SER A 12 27.66 16.81 25.94
CA SER A 12 28.68 17.87 25.91
C SER A 12 29.22 18.12 27.33
N ALA A 13 30.32 17.46 27.68
CA ALA A 13 30.96 17.60 28.98
C ALA A 13 31.99 18.75 29.00
N LEU A 14 31.70 19.77 29.82
CA LEU A 14 32.67 20.66 30.48
C LEU A 14 33.83 21.20 29.62
N VAL A 15 33.60 22.30 28.90
CA VAL A 15 34.69 23.24 28.55
C VAL A 15 35.06 24.01 29.82
N GLY A 16 36.27 23.81 30.33
CA GLY A 16 36.79 24.53 31.49
C GLY A 16 37.24 25.95 31.12
N ILE A 17 36.83 26.95 31.90
CA ILE A 17 37.27 28.34 31.71
C ILE A 17 38.71 28.49 32.24
N ALA A 18 39.68 28.43 31.34
CA ALA A 18 41.07 28.76 31.62
C ALA A 18 41.28 30.28 31.55
N GLY A 19 40.91 30.99 32.62
CA GLY A 19 41.18 32.42 32.75
C GLY A 19 42.67 32.68 33.01
N CYS A 20 43.35 33.41 32.13
CA CYS A 20 44.72 33.86 32.38
C CYS A 20 44.76 34.86 33.54
N GLN A 21 45.44 34.52 34.64
CA GLN A 21 45.75 35.42 35.74
C GLN A 21 47.16 36.00 35.56
N SER A 22 47.29 37.31 35.79
CA SER A 22 48.53 38.07 35.58
C SER A 22 49.44 38.07 36.82
N THR A 23 50.75 38.25 36.59
CA THR A 23 51.81 38.64 37.56
C THR A 23 52.13 37.56 38.62
N ASP A 24 53.39 37.34 39.02
CA ASP A 24 54.32 38.38 39.47
C ASP A 24 55.81 38.18 39.09
N ASN A 25 56.60 39.24 39.27
CA ASN A 25 58.05 39.26 38.98
C ASN A 25 58.90 38.80 40.19
N ALA A 26 59.83 37.86 39.99
CA ALA A 26 60.89 37.55 40.94
C ALA A 26 62.19 37.07 40.24
N SER A 27 63.23 37.91 40.26
CA SER A 27 64.51 37.60 39.62
C SER A 27 65.41 36.72 40.49
N VAL A 28 65.76 35.51 40.03
CA VAL A 28 66.86 34.71 40.60
C VAL A 28 67.73 34.14 39.48
N THR A 29 68.98 34.58 39.41
CA THR A 29 69.97 34.09 38.44
C THR A 29 70.70 32.86 38.98
N THR A 30 70.42 31.69 38.39
CA THR A 30 71.30 30.52 38.47
C THR A 30 71.36 29.85 37.10
N ALA A 31 72.52 29.89 36.46
CA ALA A 31 72.75 29.21 35.19
C ALA A 31 72.89 27.70 35.41
N ALA A 32 72.14 26.91 34.66
CA ALA A 32 72.27 25.45 34.58
C ALA A 32 71.93 24.99 33.15
N GLU A 33 72.95 24.84 32.31
CA GLU A 33 72.79 24.27 30.97
C GLU A 33 72.36 22.80 31.09
N THR A 34 71.12 22.50 30.70
CA THR A 34 70.69 21.11 30.50
C THR A 34 69.69 21.03 29.34
N ASN A 35 70.03 20.22 28.33
CA ASN A 35 69.26 20.08 27.10
C ASN A 35 67.78 19.80 27.38
N SER A 36 66.92 20.73 26.99
CA SER A 36 65.47 20.66 27.15
C SER A 36 64.78 20.81 25.79
N THR A 37 64.94 19.81 24.93
CA THR A 37 64.19 19.65 23.66
C THR A 37 62.76 19.09 23.85
N ALA A 38 62.34 18.87 25.10
CA ALA A 38 61.02 18.37 25.46
C ALA A 38 59.82 19.35 25.25
N PRO A 39 59.92 20.67 25.50
CA PRO A 39 58.74 21.54 25.47
C PRO A 39 58.20 21.72 24.05
N SER A 40 59.07 22.01 23.07
CA SER A 40 58.67 22.26 21.67
C SER A 40 57.94 21.07 21.04
N VAL A 41 58.40 19.85 21.26
CA VAL A 41 57.73 18.63 20.77
C VAL A 41 56.34 18.48 21.40
N SER A 42 56.21 18.71 22.72
CA SER A 42 54.92 18.63 23.40
C SER A 42 53.92 19.70 22.94
N THR A 43 54.40 20.89 22.58
CA THR A 43 53.57 21.95 21.97
C THR A 43 53.23 21.65 20.51
N PHE A 44 54.14 21.03 19.74
CA PHE A 44 53.86 20.60 18.36
C PHE A 44 52.77 19.52 18.33
N ASP A 45 52.87 18.50 19.17
CA ASP A 45 51.85 17.45 19.33
C ASP A 45 50.48 18.00 19.74
N ALA A 46 50.42 19.14 20.42
CA ALA A 46 49.17 19.82 20.77
C ALA A 46 48.62 20.63 19.58
N LEU A 47 49.48 21.43 18.94
CA LEU A 47 49.11 22.25 17.78
C LEU A 47 48.68 21.40 16.58
N GLN A 48 49.36 20.29 16.30
CA GLN A 48 48.98 19.35 15.23
C GLN A 48 47.60 18.72 15.49
N LYS A 49 47.24 18.43 16.75
CA LYS A 49 45.89 17.98 17.10
C LYS A 49 44.85 19.08 16.85
N GLN A 50 45.13 20.30 17.29
CA GLN A 50 44.23 21.45 17.08
C GLN A 50 44.01 21.68 15.58
N TYR A 51 45.08 21.73 14.78
CA TYR A 51 45.03 21.85 13.32
C TYR A 51 44.18 20.78 12.64
N LEU A 52 44.17 19.53 13.14
CA LEU A 52 43.29 18.48 12.59
C LEU A 52 41.80 18.72 12.91
N LEU A 53 41.46 19.34 14.05
CA LEU A 53 40.09 19.76 14.37
C LEU A 53 39.69 21.01 13.56
N ASP A 54 40.57 22.00 13.47
CA ASP A 54 40.36 23.24 12.70
C ASP A 54 40.13 22.89 11.23
N LYS A 55 40.98 22.01 10.68
CA LYS A 55 40.85 21.50 9.31
C LYS A 55 39.55 20.73 9.09
N MET A 56 39.18 19.83 10.00
CA MET A 56 37.89 19.13 9.91
C MET A 56 36.70 20.12 9.93
N THR A 57 36.86 21.26 10.60
CA THR A 57 35.86 22.33 10.67
C THR A 57 35.84 23.13 9.36
N PHE A 58 36.92 23.83 9.02
CA PHE A 58 36.96 24.79 7.91
C PHE A 58 37.04 24.17 6.51
N ASP A 59 37.45 22.91 6.35
CA ASP A 59 37.34 22.22 5.06
C ASP A 59 35.91 21.65 4.83
N SER A 60 34.96 21.81 5.78
CA SER A 60 33.59 21.27 5.70
C SER A 60 32.48 22.30 5.43
N VAL A 61 32.83 23.59 5.30
CA VAL A 61 31.88 24.72 5.37
C VAL A 61 31.55 25.39 4.03
N GLU A 62 31.85 24.75 2.88
CA GLU A 62 31.52 25.27 1.53
C GLU A 62 30.03 25.66 1.39
N ASN A 63 29.14 24.91 2.05
CA ASN A 63 27.69 25.17 2.08
C ASN A 63 27.31 26.50 2.75
N PHE A 64 28.19 27.14 3.53
CA PHE A 64 27.93 28.44 4.13
C PHE A 64 28.10 29.62 3.17
N ASN A 65 28.81 29.44 2.05
CA ASN A 65 29.10 30.49 1.05
C ASN A 65 27.83 31.19 0.54
N ILE A 66 26.72 30.46 0.38
CA ILE A 66 25.46 31.05 -0.11
C ILE A 66 24.83 32.07 0.85
N TYR A 67 25.13 32.01 2.14
CA TYR A 67 24.54 32.89 3.14
C TYR A 67 25.23 34.26 3.19
N SER A 68 26.56 34.32 2.97
CA SER A 68 27.31 35.56 2.75
C SER A 68 28.64 35.25 2.06
N GLU A 69 28.74 35.58 0.78
CA GLU A 69 29.95 35.35 -0.04
C GLU A 69 31.14 36.16 0.49
N THR A 70 30.90 37.39 0.97
CA THR A 70 31.90 38.26 1.61
C THR A 70 32.43 37.66 2.92
N THR A 71 31.55 37.22 3.82
CA THR A 71 31.93 36.66 5.13
C THR A 71 32.61 35.30 4.98
N TYR A 72 32.15 34.49 4.02
CA TYR A 72 32.79 33.23 3.67
C TYR A 72 34.18 33.43 3.06
N THR A 73 34.37 34.45 2.24
CA THR A 73 35.69 34.77 1.67
C THR A 73 36.68 35.16 2.76
N ALA A 74 36.33 36.09 3.65
CA ALA A 74 37.19 36.49 4.76
C ALA A 74 37.57 35.31 5.68
N MET A 75 36.60 34.48 6.08
CA MET A 75 36.84 33.24 6.84
C MET A 75 37.84 32.30 6.14
N MET A 76 37.74 32.18 4.82
CA MET A 76 38.62 31.29 4.03
C MET A 76 40.00 31.92 3.78
N GLU A 77 40.12 33.23 3.74
CA GLU A 77 41.41 33.96 3.69
C GLU A 77 42.17 33.73 5.01
N ASP A 78 41.53 33.97 6.16
CA ASP A 78 42.10 33.69 7.50
C ASP A 78 42.52 32.21 7.65
N TRP A 79 41.66 31.27 7.21
CA TRP A 79 41.98 29.84 7.25
C TRP A 79 43.14 29.47 6.32
N VAL A 80 43.30 30.14 5.17
CA VAL A 80 44.44 29.91 4.26
C VAL A 80 45.75 30.42 4.87
N GLU A 81 45.79 31.63 5.45
CA GLU A 81 46.98 32.11 6.16
C GLU A 81 47.33 31.19 7.35
N ALA A 82 46.34 30.71 8.11
CA ALA A 82 46.56 29.76 9.21
C ALA A 82 47.17 28.43 8.73
N LYS A 83 46.73 27.90 7.58
CA LYS A 83 47.32 26.70 6.95
C LYS A 83 48.77 26.93 6.51
N GLU A 84 49.10 28.10 5.98
CA GLU A 84 50.46 28.43 5.56
C GLU A 84 51.41 28.52 6.77
N ILE A 85 50.99 29.19 7.84
CA ILE A 85 51.74 29.25 9.11
C ILE A 85 51.93 27.85 9.72
N PHE A 86 50.89 27.02 9.77
CA PHE A 86 51.03 25.63 10.23
C PHE A 86 52.01 24.84 9.35
N ALA A 87 51.96 25.03 8.04
CA ALA A 87 52.87 24.37 7.11
C ALA A 87 54.33 24.89 7.19
N GLU A 88 54.61 26.04 7.82
CA GLU A 88 55.98 26.42 8.19
C GLU A 88 56.40 25.72 9.49
N ILE A 89 55.54 25.71 10.51
CA ILE A 89 55.78 25.00 11.78
C ILE A 89 55.97 23.49 11.58
N GLU A 90 55.28 22.86 10.63
CA GLU A 90 55.44 21.44 10.28
C GLU A 90 56.81 21.13 9.65
N LYS A 91 57.42 22.10 8.94
CA LYS A 91 58.78 21.97 8.39
C LYS A 91 59.84 22.21 9.48
N GLU A 92 59.60 23.17 10.36
CA GLU A 92 60.52 23.54 11.44
C GLU A 92 59.77 23.75 12.78
N PRO A 93 59.57 22.67 13.57
CA PRO A 93 58.84 22.73 14.86
C PRO A 93 59.48 23.60 15.96
N GLY A 94 60.65 24.21 15.70
CA GLY A 94 61.21 25.26 16.56
C GLY A 94 60.40 26.56 16.52
N LEU A 95 59.84 26.90 15.35
CA LEU A 95 59.20 28.19 15.08
C LEU A 95 58.01 28.52 16.02
N ILE A 96 57.35 27.51 16.59
CA ILE A 96 56.20 27.62 17.51
C ILE A 96 56.30 28.80 18.50
N ASN A 97 57.50 28.98 19.08
CA ASN A 97 57.78 29.95 20.14
C ASN A 97 58.64 31.14 19.66
N GLU A 98 59.06 31.16 18.40
CA GLU A 98 59.82 32.25 17.80
C GLU A 98 58.89 33.39 17.34
N GLU A 99 59.40 34.63 17.34
CA GLU A 99 58.66 35.82 16.88
C GLU A 99 58.29 35.71 15.40
N TYR A 100 57.01 35.88 15.06
CA TYR A 100 56.51 35.70 13.69
C TYR A 100 57.02 36.77 12.71
N SER A 101 57.23 38.00 13.18
CA SER A 101 57.75 39.12 12.39
C SER A 101 58.29 40.22 13.28
N MET A 102 59.32 40.92 12.80
CA MET A 102 59.92 42.10 13.47
C MET A 102 58.94 43.26 13.71
N PHE A 103 57.73 43.19 13.14
CA PHE A 103 56.66 44.18 13.28
C PHE A 103 55.43 43.65 14.03
N SER A 104 55.41 42.39 14.47
CA SER A 104 54.28 41.76 15.18
C SER A 104 54.68 41.27 16.57
N SER A 105 53.97 41.71 17.62
CA SER A 105 54.15 41.22 18.98
C SER A 105 53.45 39.86 19.18
N GLY A 106 54.04 38.78 18.67
CA GLY A 106 53.50 37.43 18.82
C GLY A 106 54.40 36.36 18.19
N THR A 107 54.25 35.12 18.67
CA THR A 107 54.95 33.96 18.09
C THR A 107 54.16 33.37 16.92
N TYR A 108 54.79 32.48 16.13
CA TYR A 108 54.09 31.69 15.10
C TYR A 108 52.82 30.99 15.64
N SER A 109 52.90 30.35 16.81
CA SER A 109 51.73 29.69 17.42
C SER A 109 50.66 30.67 17.89
N ALA A 110 51.05 31.90 18.30
CA ALA A 110 50.10 32.94 18.64
C ALA A 110 49.36 33.45 17.40
N LYS A 111 50.08 33.71 16.29
CA LYS A 111 49.47 34.17 15.02
C LYS A 111 48.59 33.09 14.37
N TYR A 112 48.97 31.81 14.45
CA TYR A 112 48.07 30.70 14.09
C TYR A 112 46.75 30.78 14.85
N THR A 113 46.82 30.95 16.18
CA THR A 113 45.64 31.00 17.06
C THR A 113 44.79 32.25 16.81
N GLU A 114 45.43 33.38 16.49
CA GLU A 114 44.76 34.63 16.08
C GLU A 114 43.92 34.43 14.81
N LEU A 115 44.49 33.84 13.76
CA LEU A 115 43.82 33.59 12.48
C LEU A 115 42.71 32.55 12.58
N VAL A 116 42.95 31.44 13.30
CA VAL A 116 41.90 30.45 13.57
C VAL A 116 40.75 31.07 14.36
N SER A 117 41.04 31.93 15.34
CA SER A 117 40.02 32.69 16.09
C SER A 117 39.26 33.66 15.18
N ALA A 118 39.92 34.36 14.26
CA ALA A 118 39.26 35.23 13.27
C ALA A 118 38.31 34.44 12.36
N ALA A 119 38.80 33.35 11.76
CA ALA A 119 38.00 32.44 10.94
C ALA A 119 36.80 31.85 11.71
N ASP A 120 36.97 31.45 12.97
CA ASP A 120 35.88 30.90 13.79
C ASP A 120 34.85 31.98 14.14
N ASN A 121 35.26 33.24 14.34
CA ASN A 121 34.34 34.38 14.50
C ASN A 121 33.50 34.63 13.24
N GLU A 122 34.11 34.64 12.04
CA GLU A 122 33.37 34.76 10.78
C GLU A 122 32.45 33.55 10.53
N LEU A 123 32.91 32.33 10.83
CA LEU A 123 32.10 31.12 10.80
C LEU A 123 30.90 31.19 11.75
N ASN A 124 31.07 31.79 12.93
CA ASN A 124 29.96 32.02 13.87
C ASN A 124 28.97 33.08 13.37
N LYS A 125 29.40 34.10 12.61
CA LYS A 125 28.47 34.98 11.87
C LYS A 125 27.71 34.20 10.80
N LEU A 126 28.39 33.36 10.01
CA LEU A 126 27.77 32.51 8.98
C LEU A 126 26.73 31.54 9.57
N LYS A 127 26.95 30.97 10.75
CA LYS A 127 25.97 30.16 11.49
C LYS A 127 24.71 30.99 11.84
N ASN A 128 24.87 32.22 12.34
CA ASN A 128 23.76 33.11 12.68
C ASN A 128 22.98 33.60 11.44
N TYR A 129 23.69 33.93 10.36
CA TYR A 129 23.08 34.26 9.07
C TYR A 129 22.30 33.07 8.52
N LYS A 130 22.83 31.86 8.63
CA LYS A 130 22.14 30.62 8.26
C LYS A 130 20.86 30.40 9.05
N GLU A 131 20.89 30.51 10.37
CA GLU A 131 19.68 30.36 11.19
C GLU A 131 18.59 31.39 10.82
N THR A 132 18.99 32.65 10.63
CA THR A 132 18.07 33.73 10.24
C THR A 132 17.49 33.50 8.83
N ALA A 133 18.35 33.18 7.86
CA ALA A 133 17.97 33.00 6.46
C ALA A 133 17.16 31.71 6.22
N ASP A 134 17.48 30.59 6.89
CA ASP A 134 16.70 29.35 6.74
C ASP A 134 15.24 29.55 7.20
N VAL A 135 15.01 30.35 8.24
CA VAL A 135 13.66 30.72 8.70
C VAL A 135 12.99 31.68 7.71
N VAL A 136 13.60 32.82 7.42
CA VAL A 136 13.01 33.89 6.59
C VAL A 136 12.84 33.45 5.14
N LEU A 137 13.80 32.71 4.57
CA LEU A 137 13.86 32.27 3.17
C LEU A 137 13.37 30.84 2.94
N SER A 138 12.89 30.15 3.98
CA SER A 138 12.29 28.80 3.93
C SER A 138 11.49 28.49 2.65
N ASN A 139 10.54 29.34 2.27
CA ASN A 139 9.74 29.18 1.05
C ASN A 139 10.58 29.24 -0.24
N ALA A 140 11.56 30.14 -0.32
CA ALA A 140 12.44 30.28 -1.48
C ALA A 140 13.44 29.12 -1.60
N ILE A 141 13.96 28.64 -0.46
CA ILE A 141 14.84 27.47 -0.38
C ILE A 141 14.09 26.22 -0.87
N ALA A 142 12.88 25.97 -0.37
CA ALA A 142 12.02 24.88 -0.82
C ALA A 142 11.63 25.00 -2.30
N GLN A 143 11.41 26.21 -2.79
CA GLN A 143 11.14 26.49 -4.21
C GLN A 143 12.34 26.12 -5.10
N MET A 144 13.56 26.53 -4.75
CA MET A 144 14.77 26.22 -5.53
C MET A 144 15.13 24.73 -5.47
N ALA A 145 14.95 24.07 -4.32
CA ALA A 145 15.11 22.62 -4.21
C ALA A 145 14.14 21.89 -5.16
N TYR A 146 12.86 22.28 -5.18
CA TYR A 146 11.87 21.69 -6.09
C TYR A 146 12.20 21.95 -7.57
N MET A 147 12.58 23.18 -7.93
CA MET A 147 12.96 23.52 -9.30
C MET A 147 14.24 22.79 -9.77
N THR A 148 15.15 22.46 -8.86
CA THR A 148 16.30 21.61 -9.15
C THR A 148 15.84 20.16 -9.37
N SER A 149 14.92 19.64 -8.55
CA SER A 149 14.41 18.26 -8.66
C SER A 149 13.58 17.94 -9.92
N ILE A 150 13.17 18.95 -10.69
CA ILE A 150 12.48 18.80 -11.98
C ILE A 150 13.33 19.27 -13.18
N ASP A 151 14.65 19.41 -12.98
CA ASP A 151 15.63 19.77 -14.00
C ASP A 151 15.30 21.06 -14.78
N VAL A 152 14.77 22.12 -14.12
CA VAL A 152 14.43 23.39 -14.80
C VAL A 152 15.61 23.94 -15.61
N ASN A 153 16.84 23.79 -15.09
CA ASN A 153 18.08 24.19 -15.76
C ASN A 153 18.26 23.55 -17.16
N VAL A 154 17.82 22.30 -17.36
CA VAL A 154 17.95 21.59 -18.64
C VAL A 154 16.99 22.16 -19.70
N TYR A 155 15.81 22.63 -19.28
CA TYR A 155 14.76 23.12 -20.18
C TYR A 155 14.77 24.64 -20.37
N TYR A 156 15.21 25.39 -19.36
CA TYR A 156 15.20 26.85 -19.27
C TYR A 156 16.44 27.39 -18.53
N PRO A 157 17.66 27.18 -19.07
CA PRO A 157 18.92 27.53 -18.39
C PRO A 157 19.08 29.04 -18.12
N GLN A 158 18.58 29.90 -19.03
CA GLN A 158 18.66 31.35 -18.87
C GLN A 158 17.74 31.86 -17.75
N GLU A 159 16.47 31.41 -17.73
CA GLU A 159 15.57 31.76 -16.62
C GLU A 159 15.99 31.12 -15.29
N PHE A 160 16.56 29.90 -15.30
CA PHE A 160 17.08 29.26 -14.10
C PHE A 160 18.29 30.01 -13.52
N SER A 161 19.25 30.39 -14.36
CA SER A 161 20.41 31.20 -13.96
C SER A 161 19.97 32.57 -13.40
N SER A 162 19.06 33.26 -14.08
CA SER A 162 18.51 34.54 -13.61
C SER A 162 17.77 34.41 -12.27
N LEU A 163 17.04 33.31 -12.06
CA LEU A 163 16.41 33.00 -10.77
C LEU A 163 17.43 32.64 -9.69
N HIS A 164 18.50 31.92 -10.02
CA HIS A 164 19.57 31.59 -9.08
C HIS A 164 20.33 32.83 -8.60
N SER A 165 20.59 33.81 -9.49
CA SER A 165 21.15 35.12 -9.08
C SER A 165 20.19 35.89 -8.15
N GLN A 166 18.89 35.90 -8.46
CA GLN A 166 17.88 36.52 -7.58
C GLN A 166 17.78 35.80 -6.23
N TYR A 167 17.89 34.47 -6.23
CA TYR A 167 17.90 33.63 -5.02
C TYR A 167 19.11 33.92 -4.14
N LYS A 168 20.33 34.01 -4.71
CA LYS A 168 21.54 34.47 -4.00
C LYS A 168 21.32 35.86 -3.36
N ALA A 169 20.75 36.80 -4.12
CA ALA A 169 20.49 38.16 -3.62
C ALA A 169 19.53 38.21 -2.41
N LEU A 170 18.62 37.23 -2.24
CA LEU A 170 17.76 37.17 -1.04
C LEU A 170 18.56 37.00 0.25
N PHE A 171 19.67 36.24 0.23
CA PHE A 171 20.52 36.03 1.41
C PHE A 171 21.24 37.34 1.80
N VAL A 172 21.73 38.08 0.80
CA VAL A 172 22.31 39.42 0.99
C VAL A 172 21.28 40.36 1.61
N SER A 173 20.04 40.43 1.07
CA SER A 173 18.98 41.26 1.63
C SER A 173 18.54 40.87 3.05
N VAL A 174 18.70 39.61 3.49
CA VAL A 174 18.45 39.24 4.90
C VAL A 174 19.45 39.92 5.85
N ILE A 175 20.68 40.15 5.39
CA ILE A 175 21.79 40.69 6.18
C ILE A 175 21.91 42.21 6.06
N GLU A 176 21.85 42.75 4.85
CA GLU A 176 22.14 44.16 4.54
C GLU A 176 20.89 45.04 4.54
N ASP A 177 19.82 44.62 3.83
CA ASP A 177 18.56 45.39 3.72
C ASP A 177 17.59 45.13 4.89
N GLY A 178 17.72 43.97 5.53
CA GLY A 178 16.88 43.50 6.63
C GLY A 178 15.63 42.73 6.20
N ILE A 179 15.01 42.06 7.18
CA ILE A 179 13.98 41.02 6.99
C ILE A 179 12.77 41.50 6.17
N ALA A 180 12.32 42.74 6.32
CA ALA A 180 11.15 43.26 5.61
C ALA A 180 11.38 43.42 4.09
N GLU A 181 12.57 43.86 3.69
CA GLU A 181 12.97 43.97 2.29
C GLU A 181 13.26 42.58 1.70
N ALA A 182 13.93 41.71 2.47
CA ALA A 182 14.13 40.31 2.10
C ALA A 182 12.81 39.55 1.85
N GLN A 183 11.77 39.79 2.65
CA GLN A 183 10.42 39.23 2.45
C GLN A 183 9.73 39.80 1.19
N THR A 184 9.91 41.10 0.92
CA THR A 184 9.37 41.76 -0.28
C THR A 184 10.03 41.20 -1.55
N ASN A 185 11.36 41.06 -1.54
CA ASN A 185 12.12 40.45 -2.63
C ASN A 185 11.84 38.94 -2.76
N GLN A 186 11.60 38.22 -1.65
CA GLN A 186 11.12 36.83 -1.69
C GLN A 186 9.80 36.71 -2.46
N ALA A 187 8.81 37.58 -2.22
CA ALA A 187 7.52 37.51 -2.91
C ALA A 187 7.68 37.72 -4.43
N SER A 188 8.55 38.66 -4.83
CA SER A 188 8.95 38.89 -6.23
C SER A 188 9.64 37.67 -6.85
N PHE A 189 10.59 37.07 -6.12
CA PHE A 189 11.28 35.84 -6.52
C PHE A 189 10.32 34.66 -6.68
N LEU A 190 9.50 34.35 -5.68
CA LEU A 190 8.56 33.22 -5.68
C LEU A 190 7.56 33.31 -6.83
N THR A 191 7.08 34.52 -7.15
CA THR A 191 6.19 34.76 -8.30
C THR A 191 6.86 34.38 -9.61
N LYS A 192 8.10 34.83 -9.85
CA LYS A 192 8.88 34.50 -11.05
C LYS A 192 9.23 33.01 -11.09
N ALA A 193 9.64 32.43 -9.96
CA ALA A 193 9.99 31.04 -9.82
C ALA A 193 8.80 30.13 -10.14
N LYS A 194 7.59 30.45 -9.65
CA LYS A 194 6.37 29.68 -9.95
C LYS A 194 5.97 29.75 -11.42
N VAL A 195 6.16 30.89 -12.09
CA VAL A 195 5.94 31.01 -13.55
C VAL A 195 6.92 30.11 -14.32
N THR A 196 8.20 30.07 -13.93
CA THR A 196 9.21 29.22 -14.57
C THR A 196 8.99 27.72 -14.26
N GLU A 197 8.53 27.38 -13.06
CA GLU A 197 8.10 26.02 -12.69
C GLU A 197 6.94 25.54 -13.58
N ILE A 198 5.90 26.36 -13.77
CA ILE A 198 4.77 26.03 -14.67
C ILE A 198 5.24 25.89 -16.13
N LYS A 199 6.14 26.76 -16.61
CA LYS A 199 6.77 26.62 -17.94
C LYS A 199 7.49 25.27 -18.07
N ALA A 200 8.27 24.87 -17.07
CA ALA A 200 9.02 23.61 -17.07
C ALA A 200 8.07 22.39 -17.10
N THR A 201 7.07 22.32 -16.23
CA THR A 201 6.08 21.23 -16.24
C THR A 201 5.36 21.14 -17.60
N LEU A 202 4.95 22.28 -18.19
CA LEU A 202 4.34 22.30 -19.52
C LEU A 202 5.30 21.84 -20.63
N LYS A 203 6.58 22.23 -20.56
CA LYS A 203 7.62 21.86 -21.54
C LYS A 203 7.90 20.37 -21.55
N ILE A 204 7.88 19.74 -20.37
CA ILE A 204 8.08 18.29 -20.19
C ILE A 204 6.86 17.50 -20.68
N TYR A 205 5.66 17.86 -20.21
CA TYR A 205 4.48 17.00 -20.35
C TYR A 205 3.55 17.38 -21.52
N VAL A 206 3.39 18.67 -21.83
CA VAL A 206 2.38 19.17 -22.78
C VAL A 206 2.96 19.49 -24.14
N THR A 207 4.14 20.12 -24.22
CA THR A 207 4.79 20.45 -25.51
C THR A 207 5.02 19.25 -26.45
N PRO A 208 5.34 18.02 -25.97
CA PRO A 208 5.39 16.85 -26.85
C PRO A 208 4.04 16.54 -27.52
N LEU A 209 2.94 16.66 -26.77
CA LEU A 209 1.57 16.42 -27.24
C LEU A 209 1.13 17.51 -28.23
N GLU A 210 1.46 18.78 -27.95
CA GLU A 210 1.23 19.90 -28.87
C GLU A 210 1.99 19.73 -30.19
N LYS A 211 3.24 19.26 -30.14
CA LYS A 211 4.07 18.97 -31.32
C LYS A 211 3.47 17.84 -32.16
N GLU A 212 2.99 16.76 -31.52
CA GLU A 212 2.35 15.65 -32.20
C GLU A 212 1.00 16.05 -32.82
N PHE A 213 0.14 16.74 -32.07
CA PHE A 213 -1.14 17.27 -32.55
C PHE A 213 -0.95 18.21 -33.75
N SER A 214 0.06 19.08 -33.69
CA SER A 214 0.44 19.95 -34.82
C SER A 214 0.92 19.13 -36.03
N GLY A 215 1.67 18.05 -35.81
CA GLY A 215 2.07 17.10 -36.85
C GLY A 215 0.89 16.40 -37.53
N LEU A 216 -0.16 16.03 -36.79
CA LEU A 216 -1.40 15.49 -37.35
C LEU A 216 -2.22 16.56 -38.09
N THR A 217 -2.25 17.78 -37.54
CA THR A 217 -2.89 18.96 -38.17
C THR A 217 -2.30 19.23 -39.55
N ASN A 218 -0.97 19.27 -39.65
CA ASN A 218 -0.24 19.50 -40.90
C ASN A 218 -0.43 18.38 -41.93
N LYS A 219 -0.70 17.14 -41.47
CA LYS A 219 -1.09 16.01 -42.33
C LYS A 219 -2.58 16.01 -42.72
N GLY A 220 -3.30 17.10 -42.46
CA GLY A 220 -4.68 17.31 -42.89
C GLY A 220 -5.75 16.60 -42.04
N PHE A 221 -5.42 16.06 -40.86
CA PHE A 221 -6.33 15.20 -40.09
C PHE A 221 -7.65 15.90 -39.71
N LYS A 222 -7.64 17.23 -39.53
CA LYS A 222 -8.84 18.07 -39.35
C LYS A 222 -9.89 17.89 -40.44
N ALA A 223 -9.48 17.68 -41.70
CA ALA A 223 -10.38 17.51 -42.84
C ALA A 223 -10.79 16.05 -43.07
N ILE A 224 -10.16 15.10 -42.38
CA ILE A 224 -10.40 13.66 -42.52
C ILE A 224 -11.30 13.17 -41.38
N ALA A 225 -10.96 13.50 -40.13
CA ALA A 225 -11.69 13.09 -38.93
C ALA A 225 -12.03 14.33 -38.07
N PRO A 226 -12.90 15.25 -38.54
CA PRO A 226 -13.14 16.54 -37.88
C PRO A 226 -13.67 16.43 -36.44
N ILE A 227 -14.49 15.42 -36.15
CA ILE A 227 -15.08 15.20 -34.82
C ILE A 227 -13.99 14.79 -33.82
N SER A 228 -13.28 13.70 -34.10
CA SER A 228 -12.16 13.23 -33.27
C SER A 228 -11.08 14.30 -33.14
N TYR A 229 -10.78 15.07 -34.20
CA TYR A 229 -9.84 16.19 -34.15
C TYR A 229 -10.29 17.27 -33.15
N GLY A 230 -11.59 17.61 -33.13
CA GLY A 230 -12.17 18.54 -32.15
C GLY A 230 -12.06 18.02 -30.71
N GLN A 231 -12.36 16.73 -30.50
CA GLN A 231 -12.25 16.07 -29.19
C GLN A 231 -10.79 16.03 -28.70
N THR A 232 -9.83 15.61 -29.54
CA THR A 232 -8.40 15.63 -29.22
C THR A 232 -7.91 17.03 -28.87
N LYS A 233 -8.35 18.07 -29.59
CA LYS A 233 -8.00 19.46 -29.24
C LYS A 233 -8.57 19.87 -27.89
N ALA A 234 -9.84 19.55 -27.61
CA ALA A 234 -10.49 19.89 -26.35
C ALA A 234 -9.81 19.21 -25.15
N GLU A 235 -9.42 17.94 -25.27
CA GLU A 235 -8.70 17.23 -24.21
C GLU A 235 -7.26 17.77 -24.05
N LEU A 236 -6.58 18.14 -25.14
CA LEU A 236 -5.26 18.81 -25.07
C LEU A 236 -5.34 20.19 -24.39
N ASP A 237 -6.33 21.02 -24.74
CA ASP A 237 -6.57 22.33 -24.12
C ASP A 237 -6.95 22.20 -22.62
N LYS A 238 -7.66 21.13 -22.25
CA LYS A 238 -8.02 20.76 -20.87
C LYS A 238 -6.80 20.28 -20.09
N THR A 239 -5.99 19.38 -20.64
CA THR A 239 -4.73 18.91 -20.04
C THR A 239 -3.75 20.04 -19.83
N LYS A 240 -3.62 20.96 -20.78
CA LYS A 240 -2.81 22.17 -20.63
C LYS A 240 -3.23 23.02 -19.43
N LYS A 241 -4.54 23.22 -19.23
CA LYS A 241 -5.09 23.93 -18.05
C LYS A 241 -4.91 23.15 -16.75
N ALA A 242 -5.10 21.83 -16.78
CA ALA A 242 -4.92 20.96 -15.62
C ALA A 242 -3.47 20.97 -15.12
N VAL A 243 -2.50 20.85 -16.04
CA VAL A 243 -1.06 20.95 -15.78
C VAL A 243 -0.66 22.38 -15.36
N GLN A 244 -1.34 23.43 -15.84
CA GLN A 244 -1.11 24.81 -15.37
C GLN A 244 -1.58 25.04 -13.93
N ALA A 245 -2.74 24.50 -13.55
CA ALA A 245 -3.30 24.66 -12.21
C ALA A 245 -2.58 23.80 -11.16
N ASN A 246 -2.38 22.51 -11.46
CA ASN A 246 -1.89 21.50 -10.53
C ASN A 246 -0.50 20.99 -10.94
N ASN A 247 0.41 21.91 -11.26
CA ASN A 247 1.70 21.62 -11.90
C ASN A 247 2.72 20.82 -11.05
N ARG A 248 2.35 20.40 -9.83
CA ARG A 248 3.11 19.52 -8.93
C ARG A 248 2.45 18.15 -8.68
N ASP A 249 1.17 17.98 -9.03
CA ASP A 249 0.45 16.72 -8.82
C ASP A 249 0.78 15.75 -9.97
N GLN A 250 1.77 14.89 -9.75
CA GLN A 250 2.20 13.91 -10.74
C GLN A 250 1.13 12.89 -11.12
N ALA A 251 0.22 12.53 -10.21
CA ALA A 251 -0.85 11.58 -10.53
C ALA A 251 -1.83 12.21 -11.54
N LEU A 252 -2.25 13.45 -11.28
CA LEU A 252 -3.11 14.24 -12.16
C LEU A 252 -2.44 14.57 -13.49
N ILE A 253 -1.14 14.93 -13.48
CA ILE A 253 -0.36 15.20 -14.70
C ILE A 253 -0.28 13.94 -15.58
N VAL A 254 0.08 12.79 -15.01
CA VAL A 254 0.21 11.52 -15.76
C VAL A 254 -1.14 11.06 -16.33
N ASP A 255 -2.22 11.14 -15.55
CA ASP A 255 -3.58 10.83 -15.99
C ASP A 255 -4.03 11.72 -17.17
N ALA A 256 -3.85 13.03 -17.07
CA ALA A 256 -4.24 13.98 -18.12
C ALA A 256 -3.40 13.78 -19.40
N VAL A 257 -2.09 13.50 -19.26
CA VAL A 257 -1.21 13.13 -20.39
C VAL A 257 -1.67 11.83 -21.04
N ALA A 258 -2.02 10.80 -20.26
CA ALA A 258 -2.49 9.51 -20.77
C ALA A 258 -3.80 9.65 -21.55
N LYS A 259 -4.79 10.39 -21.00
CA LYS A 259 -6.06 10.72 -21.67
C LYS A 259 -5.83 11.46 -22.98
N THR A 260 -4.89 12.40 -23.02
CA THR A 260 -4.55 13.16 -24.24
C THR A 260 -3.87 12.28 -25.29
N ARG A 261 -2.95 11.38 -24.88
CA ARG A 261 -2.34 10.39 -25.79
C ARG A 261 -3.38 9.44 -26.38
N PHE A 262 -4.27 8.90 -25.57
CA PHE A 262 -5.38 8.08 -26.04
C PHE A 262 -6.22 8.80 -27.11
N GLN A 263 -6.53 10.09 -26.93
CA GLN A 263 -7.24 10.87 -27.94
C GLN A 263 -6.41 11.14 -29.21
N LEU A 264 -5.08 11.28 -29.11
CA LEU A 264 -4.18 11.39 -30.25
C LEU A 264 -4.14 10.08 -31.06
N ASP A 265 -4.08 8.94 -30.39
CA ASP A 265 -4.09 7.61 -31.03
C ASP A 265 -5.46 7.25 -31.61
N HIS A 266 -6.54 7.58 -30.91
CA HIS A 266 -7.91 7.49 -31.44
C HIS A 266 -8.07 8.32 -32.71
N LEU A 267 -7.58 9.57 -32.74
CA LEU A 267 -7.55 10.42 -33.94
C LEU A 267 -6.73 9.80 -35.08
N LYS A 268 -5.60 9.13 -34.78
CA LYS A 268 -4.82 8.41 -35.80
C LYS A 268 -5.65 7.31 -36.45
N ASN A 269 -6.31 6.48 -35.63
CA ASN A 269 -7.08 5.32 -36.06
C ASN A 269 -8.35 5.74 -36.83
N MET A 270 -9.13 6.69 -36.30
CA MET A 270 -10.33 7.20 -36.99
C MET A 270 -9.99 7.87 -38.33
N ALA A 271 -8.86 8.57 -38.43
CA ALA A 271 -8.42 9.15 -39.69
C ALA A 271 -7.75 8.16 -40.66
N ALA A 272 -7.40 6.94 -40.21
CA ALA A 272 -7.07 5.83 -41.09
C ALA A 272 -8.35 5.18 -41.63
N GLU A 273 -9.32 4.89 -40.76
CA GLU A 273 -10.60 4.28 -41.11
C GLU A 273 -11.40 5.14 -42.10
N VAL A 274 -11.54 6.44 -41.83
CA VAL A 274 -12.25 7.36 -42.76
C VAL A 274 -11.51 7.51 -44.10
N LYS A 275 -10.19 7.27 -44.18
CA LYS A 275 -9.49 7.19 -45.48
C LYS A 275 -9.81 5.89 -46.22
N LEU A 276 -9.89 4.76 -45.52
CA LEU A 276 -10.27 3.48 -46.10
C LEU A 276 -11.69 3.55 -46.65
N LEU A 277 -12.66 4.00 -45.84
CA LEU A 277 -14.05 4.22 -46.26
C LEU A 277 -14.17 5.21 -47.44
N LYS A 278 -13.34 6.26 -47.49
CA LYS A 278 -13.29 7.21 -48.62
C LYS A 278 -12.62 6.63 -49.88
N ALA A 279 -11.82 5.57 -49.75
CA ALA A 279 -11.20 4.86 -50.88
C ALA A 279 -12.10 3.75 -51.47
N VAL A 280 -13.16 3.34 -50.75
CA VAL A 280 -14.17 2.42 -51.28
C VAL A 280 -14.85 3.06 -52.49
N LYS A 281 -14.89 2.33 -53.61
CA LYS A 281 -15.55 2.80 -54.84
C LYS A 281 -17.06 2.70 -54.70
N ASN A 282 -17.79 3.61 -55.35
CA ASN A 282 -19.25 3.54 -55.45
C ASN A 282 -19.69 2.15 -55.91
N GLY A 283 -20.57 1.51 -55.14
CA GLY A 283 -21.03 0.13 -55.37
C GLY A 283 -20.23 -0.97 -54.64
N GLN A 284 -19.12 -0.66 -53.97
CA GLN A 284 -18.34 -1.65 -53.19
C GLN A 284 -18.55 -1.55 -51.67
N PHE A 285 -19.42 -0.65 -51.20
CA PHE A 285 -19.72 -0.47 -49.76
C PHE A 285 -20.28 -1.73 -49.09
N GLU A 286 -21.04 -2.55 -49.83
CA GLU A 286 -21.58 -3.83 -49.36
C GLU A 286 -20.46 -4.75 -48.84
N GLN A 287 -19.33 -4.82 -49.53
CA GLN A 287 -18.20 -5.67 -49.11
C GLN A 287 -17.60 -5.22 -47.77
N SER A 288 -17.55 -3.92 -47.50
CA SER A 288 -17.08 -3.36 -46.22
C SER A 288 -18.11 -3.54 -45.10
N VAL A 289 -19.41 -3.43 -45.41
CA VAL A 289 -20.50 -3.73 -44.48
C VAL A 289 -20.48 -5.21 -44.07
N LEU A 290 -20.34 -6.12 -45.03
CA LEU A 290 -20.21 -7.56 -44.79
C LEU A 290 -18.94 -7.91 -44.01
N GLU A 291 -17.83 -7.18 -44.18
CA GLU A 291 -16.62 -7.40 -43.36
C GLU A 291 -16.85 -7.06 -41.88
N VAL A 292 -17.62 -6.00 -41.59
CA VAL A 292 -18.03 -5.65 -40.23
C VAL A 292 -19.05 -6.66 -39.69
N GLU A 293 -20.04 -7.05 -40.49
CA GLU A 293 -21.05 -8.04 -40.11
C GLU A 293 -20.44 -9.39 -39.73
N ASN A 294 -19.53 -9.93 -40.55
CA ASN A 294 -18.88 -11.21 -40.24
C ASN A 294 -18.03 -11.14 -38.95
N LYS A 295 -17.51 -9.96 -38.58
CA LYS A 295 -16.84 -9.75 -37.29
C LYS A 295 -17.84 -9.69 -36.13
N LEU A 296 -19.00 -9.04 -36.29
CA LEU A 296 -20.06 -9.07 -35.28
C LEU A 296 -20.62 -10.47 -35.08
N LEU A 297 -20.85 -11.23 -36.16
CA LEU A 297 -21.24 -12.65 -36.10
C LEU A 297 -20.19 -13.50 -35.36
N SER A 298 -18.90 -13.31 -35.67
CA SER A 298 -17.82 -14.01 -34.97
C SER A 298 -17.78 -13.69 -33.47
N ILE A 299 -18.25 -12.50 -33.07
CA ILE A 299 -18.35 -12.07 -31.68
C ILE A 299 -19.60 -12.68 -31.01
N SER A 300 -20.79 -12.61 -31.62
CA SER A 300 -22.01 -13.23 -31.05
C SER A 300 -21.85 -14.74 -30.90
N GLN A 301 -21.32 -15.42 -31.92
CA GLN A 301 -21.04 -16.86 -31.87
C GLN A 301 -20.05 -17.26 -30.78
N ALA A 302 -19.14 -16.35 -30.38
CA ALA A 302 -18.18 -16.58 -29.29
C ALA A 302 -18.75 -16.25 -27.89
N ILE A 303 -19.88 -15.54 -27.79
CA ILE A 303 -20.53 -15.15 -26.52
C ILE A 303 -21.64 -16.13 -26.16
N ASN A 304 -22.58 -16.36 -27.07
CA ASN A 304 -23.78 -17.18 -26.83
C ASN A 304 -24.15 -18.14 -27.97
N GLY A 305 -23.57 -17.98 -29.16
CA GLY A 305 -23.88 -18.82 -30.33
C GLY A 305 -24.92 -18.22 -31.29
N ASP A 306 -25.52 -17.07 -30.95
CA ASP A 306 -26.59 -16.46 -31.74
C ASP A 306 -26.08 -15.84 -33.06
N ASP A 307 -27.01 -15.70 -34.01
CA ASP A 307 -26.84 -14.99 -35.28
C ASP A 307 -27.88 -13.86 -35.35
N TYR A 308 -27.41 -12.61 -35.46
CA TYR A 308 -28.26 -11.40 -35.49
C TYR A 308 -28.31 -10.73 -36.86
N ARG A 309 -27.86 -11.40 -37.93
CA ARG A 309 -27.72 -10.80 -39.28
C ARG A 309 -29.05 -10.49 -39.99
N ASP A 310 -30.17 -10.88 -39.40
CA ASP A 310 -31.51 -10.40 -39.77
C ASP A 310 -31.73 -8.91 -39.39
N GLN A 311 -30.90 -8.35 -38.50
CA GLN A 311 -31.01 -6.99 -38.01
C GLN A 311 -29.94 -6.04 -38.60
N PRO A 312 -30.17 -4.71 -38.63
CA PRO A 312 -29.14 -3.73 -38.99
C PRO A 312 -27.95 -3.75 -38.02
N LEU A 313 -26.72 -3.54 -38.50
CA LEU A 313 -25.45 -3.57 -37.71
C LEU A 313 -25.50 -2.86 -36.34
N ARG A 314 -26.25 -1.74 -36.22
CA ARG A 314 -26.41 -1.04 -34.94
C ARG A 314 -27.20 -1.86 -33.92
N SER A 315 -28.27 -2.52 -34.35
CA SER A 315 -29.06 -3.41 -33.52
C SER A 315 -28.30 -4.68 -33.18
N GLN A 316 -27.57 -5.27 -34.14
CA GLN A 316 -26.64 -6.39 -33.89
C GLN A 316 -25.67 -6.07 -32.74
N THR A 317 -25.10 -4.86 -32.74
CA THR A 317 -24.18 -4.40 -31.69
C THR A 317 -24.88 -4.26 -30.32
N SER A 318 -26.15 -3.86 -30.29
CA SER A 318 -26.94 -3.82 -29.05
C SER A 318 -27.26 -5.23 -28.53
N SER A 319 -27.75 -6.15 -29.37
CA SER A 319 -28.04 -7.53 -28.96
C SER A 319 -26.78 -8.27 -28.47
N ILE A 320 -25.62 -8.01 -29.10
CA ILE A 320 -24.32 -8.50 -28.62
C ILE A 320 -23.99 -7.92 -27.23
N LEU A 321 -24.22 -6.61 -26.99
CA LEU A 321 -23.97 -5.99 -25.69
C LEU A 321 -24.89 -6.57 -24.59
N ASP A 322 -26.17 -6.76 -24.89
CA ASP A 322 -27.14 -7.38 -23.97
C ASP A 322 -26.74 -8.84 -23.66
N ALA A 323 -26.25 -9.59 -24.64
CA ALA A 323 -25.71 -10.94 -24.46
C ALA A 323 -24.43 -10.96 -23.61
N VAL A 324 -23.50 -10.00 -23.78
CA VAL A 324 -22.33 -9.85 -22.89
C VAL A 324 -22.75 -9.54 -21.46
N GLN A 325 -23.74 -8.67 -21.27
CA GLN A 325 -24.25 -8.33 -19.95
C GLN A 325 -24.89 -9.56 -19.26
N GLN A 326 -25.75 -10.29 -19.97
CA GLN A 326 -26.31 -11.56 -19.46
C GLN A 326 -25.22 -12.60 -19.17
N MET A 327 -24.21 -12.74 -20.03
CA MET A 327 -23.07 -13.63 -19.79
C MET A 327 -22.27 -13.24 -18.54
N HIS A 328 -22.07 -11.94 -18.29
CA HIS A 328 -21.43 -11.45 -17.08
C HIS A 328 -22.29 -11.74 -15.84
N ASP A 329 -23.60 -11.49 -15.93
CA ASP A 329 -24.51 -11.63 -14.80
C ASP A 329 -24.76 -13.10 -14.42
N VAL A 330 -24.71 -14.02 -15.40
CA VAL A 330 -24.71 -15.48 -15.19
C VAL A 330 -23.35 -16.00 -14.70
N ASN A 331 -22.23 -15.44 -15.17
CA ASN A 331 -20.88 -15.76 -14.66
C ASN A 331 -20.50 -14.95 -13.40
N ASN A 332 -21.47 -14.52 -12.58
CA ASN A 332 -21.21 -13.93 -11.28
C ASN A 332 -20.56 -14.97 -10.34
N THR A 333 -19.23 -15.06 -10.37
CA THR A 333 -18.44 -15.96 -9.54
C THR A 333 -18.73 -15.80 -8.06
N ALA A 334 -19.15 -14.62 -7.61
CA ALA A 334 -19.58 -14.36 -6.23
C ALA A 334 -20.75 -15.25 -5.76
N ASP A 335 -21.72 -15.58 -6.62
CA ASP A 335 -22.84 -16.46 -6.26
C ASP A 335 -22.42 -17.95 -6.26
N LEU A 336 -21.54 -18.34 -7.19
CA LEU A 336 -20.92 -19.67 -7.16
C LEU A 336 -20.00 -19.85 -5.94
N GLU A 337 -19.19 -18.85 -5.59
CA GLU A 337 -18.35 -18.85 -4.39
C GLU A 337 -19.20 -18.88 -3.12
N ALA A 338 -20.34 -18.16 -3.08
CA ALA A 338 -21.28 -18.23 -1.96
C ALA A 338 -21.88 -19.65 -1.82
N LYS A 339 -22.32 -20.27 -2.92
CA LYS A 339 -22.82 -21.65 -2.94
C LYS A 339 -21.75 -22.68 -2.58
N ILE A 340 -20.52 -22.53 -3.09
CA ILE A 340 -19.38 -23.39 -2.73
C ILE A 340 -19.06 -23.27 -1.23
N LYS A 341 -19.08 -22.04 -0.68
CA LYS A 341 -18.87 -21.81 0.75
C LYS A 341 -19.96 -22.46 1.60
N ASP A 342 -21.22 -22.34 1.22
CA ASP A 342 -22.35 -22.97 1.92
C ASP A 342 -22.27 -24.50 1.86
N LEU A 343 -22.01 -25.08 0.68
CA LEU A 343 -21.80 -26.52 0.49
C LEU A 343 -20.65 -27.06 1.36
N ASN A 344 -19.55 -26.32 1.51
CA ASN A 344 -18.45 -26.70 2.41
C ASN A 344 -18.86 -26.67 3.89
N VAL A 345 -19.76 -25.77 4.30
CA VAL A 345 -20.33 -25.78 5.66
C VAL A 345 -21.25 -26.99 5.84
N GLN A 346 -22.12 -27.29 4.87
CA GLN A 346 -23.00 -28.47 4.91
C GLN A 346 -22.21 -29.78 4.99
N ILE A 347 -21.16 -29.94 4.17
CA ILE A 347 -20.26 -31.11 4.20
C ILE A 347 -19.66 -31.27 5.59
N LYS A 348 -19.11 -30.19 6.18
CA LYS A 348 -18.50 -30.25 7.51
C LYS A 348 -19.50 -30.58 8.63
N THR A 349 -20.75 -30.13 8.52
CA THR A 349 -21.83 -30.52 9.43
C THR A 349 -22.20 -32.00 9.28
N LEU A 350 -22.20 -32.53 8.05
CA LEU A 350 -22.44 -33.95 7.79
C LEU A 350 -21.29 -34.83 8.29
N GLU A 351 -20.03 -34.41 8.14
CA GLU A 351 -18.85 -35.11 8.68
C GLU A 351 -18.97 -35.30 10.21
N VAL A 352 -19.24 -34.23 10.96
CA VAL A 352 -19.45 -34.27 12.42
C VAL A 352 -20.68 -35.12 12.80
N THR A 353 -21.70 -35.17 11.94
CA THR A 353 -22.89 -36.02 12.16
C THR A 353 -22.56 -37.50 11.97
N VAL A 354 -21.78 -37.85 10.95
CA VAL A 354 -21.32 -39.23 10.69
C VAL A 354 -20.33 -39.69 11.77
N GLU A 355 -19.46 -38.81 12.27
CA GLU A 355 -18.57 -39.09 13.40
C GLU A 355 -19.37 -39.43 14.66
N ASN A 356 -20.33 -38.59 15.05
CA ASN A 356 -21.27 -38.87 16.16
C ASN A 356 -22.04 -40.18 15.95
N GLN A 357 -22.55 -40.45 14.75
CA GLN A 357 -23.26 -41.70 14.46
C GLN A 357 -22.34 -42.93 14.57
N THR A 358 -21.07 -42.80 14.21
CA THR A 358 -20.05 -43.86 14.32
C THR A 358 -19.71 -44.16 15.78
N GLU A 359 -19.55 -43.13 16.62
CA GLU A 359 -19.35 -43.31 18.06
C GLU A 359 -20.57 -43.97 18.72
N ASN A 360 -21.78 -43.49 18.42
CA ASN A 360 -23.02 -44.11 18.92
C ASN A 360 -23.16 -45.57 18.47
N HIS A 361 -22.81 -45.92 17.22
CA HIS A 361 -22.80 -47.30 16.76
C HIS A 361 -21.78 -48.17 17.51
N ALA A 362 -20.59 -47.64 17.81
CA ALA A 362 -19.58 -48.35 18.60
C ALA A 362 -20.05 -48.60 20.04
N ASP A 363 -20.74 -47.66 20.68
CA ASP A 363 -21.31 -47.85 22.02
C ASP A 363 -22.50 -48.81 22.03
N VAL A 364 -23.36 -48.79 21.01
CA VAL A 364 -24.42 -49.81 20.85
C VAL A 364 -23.80 -51.19 20.65
N GLN A 365 -22.72 -51.33 19.87
CA GLN A 365 -22.01 -52.62 19.73
C GLN A 365 -21.42 -53.12 21.07
N LYS A 366 -20.87 -52.23 21.91
CA LYS A 366 -20.43 -52.59 23.28
C LYS A 366 -21.60 -53.09 24.14
N GLN A 367 -22.75 -52.42 24.08
CA GLN A 367 -23.95 -52.86 24.81
C GLN A 367 -24.47 -54.22 24.33
N VAL A 368 -24.52 -54.45 23.01
CA VAL A 368 -24.89 -55.75 22.43
C VAL A 368 -23.94 -56.86 22.91
N LEU A 369 -22.62 -56.63 22.88
CA LEU A 369 -21.64 -57.61 23.36
C LEU A 369 -21.84 -57.96 24.85
N VAL A 370 -22.13 -56.97 25.70
CA VAL A 370 -22.44 -57.19 27.13
C VAL A 370 -23.73 -57.98 27.31
N LEU A 371 -24.77 -57.70 26.52
CA LEU A 371 -26.03 -58.45 26.55
C LEU A 371 -25.85 -59.89 26.04
N THR A 372 -25.07 -60.14 24.99
CA THR A 372 -24.73 -61.49 24.53
C THR A 372 -24.01 -62.29 25.64
N GLN A 373 -23.03 -61.68 26.32
CA GLN A 373 -22.37 -62.33 27.46
C GLN A 373 -23.30 -62.59 28.66
N GLN A 374 -24.37 -61.81 28.83
CA GLN A 374 -25.40 -62.10 29.84
C GLN A 374 -26.31 -63.26 29.40
N LEU A 375 -26.70 -63.32 28.13
CA LEU A 375 -27.45 -64.43 27.57
C LEU A 375 -26.67 -65.75 27.67
N GLU A 376 -25.39 -65.78 27.29
CA GLU A 376 -24.54 -66.98 27.45
C GLU A 376 -24.48 -67.47 28.90
N ARG A 377 -24.43 -66.57 29.89
CA ARG A 377 -24.47 -66.94 31.32
C ARG A 377 -25.82 -67.53 31.72
N ASN A 378 -26.91 -66.96 31.21
CA ASN A 378 -28.27 -67.45 31.46
C ASN A 378 -28.51 -68.82 30.78
N ASP A 379 -28.04 -69.02 29.55
CA ASP A 379 -28.14 -70.30 28.85
C ASP A 379 -27.33 -71.40 29.54
N ASN A 380 -26.12 -71.07 30.05
CA ASN A 380 -25.35 -72.01 30.88
C ASN A 380 -26.08 -72.36 32.20
N LEU A 381 -26.76 -71.40 32.83
CA LEU A 381 -27.60 -71.65 34.01
C LEU A 381 -28.83 -72.52 33.67
N ILE A 382 -29.51 -72.25 32.57
CA ILE A 382 -30.64 -73.04 32.07
C ILE A 382 -30.19 -74.48 31.73
N ASN A 383 -29.03 -74.65 31.10
CA ASN A 383 -28.47 -75.97 30.80
C ASN A 383 -28.07 -76.74 32.08
N ASN A 384 -27.57 -76.05 33.11
CA ASN A 384 -27.31 -76.66 34.42
C ASN A 384 -28.62 -77.15 35.07
N LEU A 385 -29.65 -76.30 35.10
CA LEU A 385 -30.99 -76.65 35.60
C LEU A 385 -31.62 -77.81 34.80
N ASN A 386 -31.49 -77.81 33.48
CA ASN A 386 -31.97 -78.88 32.61
C ASN A 386 -31.22 -80.20 32.83
N ALA A 387 -29.91 -80.19 33.07
CA ALA A 387 -29.14 -81.38 33.43
C ALA A 387 -29.59 -81.96 34.78
N VAL A 388 -29.89 -81.10 35.76
CA VAL A 388 -30.51 -81.50 37.03
C VAL A 388 -31.88 -82.16 36.77
N ILE A 389 -32.76 -81.54 35.98
CA ILE A 389 -34.08 -82.10 35.62
C ILE A 389 -33.96 -83.45 34.88
N ALA A 390 -33.01 -83.58 33.95
CA ALA A 390 -32.76 -84.84 33.24
C ALA A 390 -32.37 -85.97 34.20
N SER A 391 -31.51 -85.68 35.19
CA SER A 391 -31.11 -86.64 36.24
C SER A 391 -32.24 -87.07 37.20
N TYR A 392 -33.38 -86.38 37.16
CA TYR A 392 -34.64 -86.83 37.79
C TYR A 392 -35.47 -87.68 36.82
N LYS A 393 -35.62 -87.29 35.55
CA LYS A 393 -36.43 -88.03 34.55
C LYS A 393 -35.83 -89.37 34.11
N GLU A 394 -34.51 -89.52 34.06
CA GLU A 394 -33.87 -90.79 33.69
C GLU A 394 -34.20 -91.92 34.69
N LYS A 395 -34.59 -91.56 35.93
CA LYS A 395 -35.08 -92.50 36.96
C LYS A 395 -36.53 -92.94 36.74
N GLU A 396 -37.24 -92.38 35.76
CA GLU A 396 -38.68 -92.55 35.55
C GLU A 396 -39.00 -93.37 34.28
N GLU A 397 -38.24 -93.21 33.20
CA GLU A 397 -38.50 -93.84 31.89
C GLU A 397 -37.93 -95.27 31.71
N LEU A 398 -37.12 -95.78 32.63
CA LEU A 398 -36.58 -97.15 32.60
C LEU A 398 -37.63 -98.28 32.82
N ALA A 399 -38.92 -98.01 32.55
CA ALA A 399 -40.03 -98.77 33.10
C ALA A 399 -41.11 -99.25 32.09
N LYS A 400 -41.08 -98.87 30.80
CA LYS A 400 -42.31 -98.91 29.95
C LYS A 400 -42.25 -99.38 28.50
N THR A 401 -41.08 -99.62 27.88
CA THR A 401 -41.00 -99.90 26.43
C THR A 401 -41.02 -101.39 26.07
N ASP A 402 -42.19 -101.92 25.65
CA ASP A 402 -42.26 -103.17 24.87
C ASP A 402 -43.50 -103.24 23.94
N THR A 403 -43.33 -103.85 22.76
CA THR A 403 -44.31 -104.11 21.67
C THR A 403 -44.96 -102.94 20.91
N LEU A 404 -45.23 -103.14 19.60
CA LEU A 404 -45.66 -102.13 18.62
C LEU A 404 -46.34 -102.75 17.36
N ALA A 405 -46.85 -101.91 16.44
CA ALA A 405 -47.45 -102.20 15.12
C ALA A 405 -48.93 -102.75 15.14
N VAL A 406 -49.75 -102.74 14.07
CA VAL A 406 -49.52 -102.91 12.60
C VAL A 406 -50.63 -102.23 11.72
N LYS A 407 -50.25 -101.43 10.68
CA LYS A 407 -50.97 -101.11 9.39
C LYS A 407 -52.30 -100.28 9.34
N GLU A 408 -52.85 -99.77 8.20
CA GLU A 408 -52.32 -99.27 6.88
C GLU A 408 -53.45 -98.76 5.91
N ALA A 409 -53.35 -97.50 5.41
CA ALA A 409 -53.84 -96.93 4.10
C ALA A 409 -55.35 -96.67 3.71
N LEU A 410 -55.56 -95.57 2.92
CA LEU A 410 -56.67 -95.22 1.94
C LEU A 410 -58.11 -94.89 2.45
N VAL A 411 -59.02 -94.15 1.76
CA VAL A 411 -58.93 -92.89 0.94
C VAL A 411 -60.36 -92.27 0.65
N LEU A 412 -60.46 -90.94 0.48
CA LEU A 412 -61.56 -90.07 -0.05
C LEU A 412 -63.07 -90.18 0.38
N ASN A 413 -63.51 -89.12 1.10
CA ASN A 413 -64.50 -88.09 0.69
C ASN A 413 -66.06 -88.19 0.90
N ASN A 414 -66.62 -87.03 1.31
CA ASN A 414 -68.01 -86.49 1.25
C ASN A 414 -69.20 -87.03 2.11
N SER A 415 -69.52 -86.24 3.14
CA SER A 415 -70.82 -85.55 3.41
C SER A 415 -72.08 -86.30 3.86
N VAL A 416 -72.63 -85.89 5.03
CA VAL A 416 -73.95 -85.21 5.25
C VAL A 416 -74.25 -85.07 6.77
N GLU A 417 -74.77 -83.90 7.21
CA GLU A 417 -75.61 -83.53 8.39
C GLU A 417 -75.59 -84.37 9.72
N LYS A 418 -75.77 -83.87 10.96
CA LYS A 418 -76.08 -82.56 11.60
C LYS A 418 -75.95 -82.67 13.15
N GLU A 419 -76.10 -81.67 14.04
CA GLU A 419 -76.24 -80.19 13.92
C GLU A 419 -75.09 -79.53 14.78
N GLU A 420 -75.18 -78.81 15.93
CA GLU A 420 -76.23 -78.12 16.72
C GLU A 420 -75.60 -76.95 17.56
N THR A 421 -76.43 -76.00 18.02
CA THR A 421 -76.21 -74.90 19.02
C THR A 421 -74.83 -74.23 19.21
N ALA A 422 -74.70 -72.94 18.81
CA ALA A 422 -74.42 -71.76 19.67
C ALA A 422 -73.96 -70.49 18.87
N ALA A 423 -74.21 -69.28 19.41
CA ALA A 423 -73.93 -67.94 18.80
C ALA A 423 -72.50 -67.42 19.13
N ILE A 424 -71.76 -66.65 18.29
CA ILE A 424 -72.00 -65.33 17.63
C ILE A 424 -72.06 -64.20 18.69
N VAL A 425 -70.95 -63.51 19.05
CA VAL A 425 -70.20 -62.40 18.37
C VAL A 425 -70.78 -60.99 18.67
N GLU A 426 -69.94 -60.04 19.16
CA GLU A 426 -69.66 -58.69 18.59
C GLU A 426 -68.94 -57.71 19.58
N SER A 427 -68.08 -56.81 19.07
CA SER A 427 -67.41 -55.65 19.73
C SER A 427 -66.46 -55.92 20.94
N SER A 428 -65.69 -54.96 21.49
CA SER A 428 -65.54 -53.49 21.31
C SER A 428 -64.06 -53.04 21.50
N GLU A 429 -63.48 -52.03 20.82
CA GLU A 429 -63.59 -50.54 20.99
C GLU A 429 -62.74 -49.99 22.18
N ALA A 430 -62.34 -48.71 22.35
CA ALA A 430 -62.45 -47.40 21.65
C ALA A 430 -61.16 -46.57 21.98
N THR A 431 -60.85 -45.30 21.61
CA THR A 431 -61.43 -44.14 20.86
C THR A 431 -60.26 -43.48 20.05
N GLN A 432 -60.32 -42.51 19.11
CA GLN A 432 -61.03 -41.22 18.89
C GLN A 432 -60.49 -40.01 19.71
N GLU A 433 -60.51 -38.73 19.26
CA GLU A 433 -61.25 -38.04 18.17
C GLU A 433 -60.40 -37.05 17.31
N THR A 434 -60.97 -36.61 16.17
CA THR A 434 -60.64 -35.38 15.39
C THR A 434 -61.96 -34.78 14.88
N PRO A 435 -62.06 -33.47 14.51
CA PRO A 435 -62.39 -33.19 13.09
C PRO A 435 -61.98 -31.82 12.47
N VAL A 436 -61.49 -31.90 11.21
CA VAL A 436 -61.98 -31.27 9.94
C VAL A 436 -62.52 -29.81 9.90
N VAL A 437 -62.09 -29.01 8.89
CA VAL A 437 -62.92 -28.31 7.84
C VAL A 437 -62.11 -27.22 7.07
N GLU A 438 -62.49 -27.03 5.80
CA GLU A 438 -61.89 -26.25 4.69
C GLU A 438 -62.51 -24.85 4.51
N SER A 439 -61.77 -23.86 3.95
CA SER A 439 -62.36 -22.70 3.22
C SER A 439 -61.34 -21.84 2.43
N GLU A 440 -61.83 -21.28 1.32
CA GLU A 440 -61.25 -20.24 0.44
C GLU A 440 -62.37 -19.21 0.13
N PRO A 441 -62.17 -18.11 -0.63
CA PRO A 441 -61.03 -17.18 -0.74
C PRO A 441 -61.47 -15.69 -0.65
N THR A 442 -60.56 -14.70 -0.56
CA THR A 442 -60.85 -13.32 -1.01
C THR A 442 -59.60 -12.48 -1.34
N ASN A 443 -59.78 -11.47 -2.19
CA ASN A 443 -58.80 -10.46 -2.64
C ASN A 443 -59.33 -9.04 -2.35
N VAL A 444 -58.44 -8.04 -2.16
CA VAL A 444 -58.59 -6.55 -2.15
C VAL A 444 -57.31 -6.01 -1.46
N GLU A 445 -56.35 -5.39 -2.15
CA GLU A 445 -56.31 -4.07 -2.81
C GLU A 445 -55.89 -2.90 -1.87
N VAL A 446 -54.65 -2.42 -2.09
CA VAL A 446 -54.10 -1.05 -1.99
C VAL A 446 -54.58 -0.09 -0.88
N VAL A 447 -53.61 0.46 -0.11
CA VAL A 447 -53.43 1.93 0.07
C VAL A 447 -52.04 2.27 0.63
N LYS A 448 -51.52 3.45 0.27
CA LYS A 448 -50.25 4.02 0.77
C LYS A 448 -50.44 4.78 2.09
N THR A 449 -49.38 4.87 2.89
CA THR A 449 -49.11 6.07 3.70
C THR A 449 -47.60 6.37 3.72
N GLU A 450 -47.26 7.63 3.43
CA GLU A 450 -46.04 8.28 3.94
C GLU A 450 -46.21 8.46 5.47
N ASN A 451 -45.22 8.83 6.31
CA ASN A 451 -44.25 9.91 6.15
C ASN A 451 -43.31 9.98 7.39
N VAL A 452 -42.44 10.98 7.43
CA VAL A 452 -41.69 11.55 8.59
C VAL A 452 -40.37 10.87 9.01
N ASP A 453 -39.30 11.46 8.48
CA ASP A 453 -37.96 11.62 9.06
C ASP A 453 -37.95 11.97 10.57
N ILE A 454 -37.10 11.30 11.36
CA ILE A 454 -36.56 11.85 12.61
C ILE A 454 -35.04 11.67 12.65
N SER A 455 -34.33 12.77 12.42
CA SER A 455 -32.89 12.89 12.67
C SER A 455 -32.59 13.08 14.16
N ALA A 456 -31.77 12.21 14.77
CA ALA A 456 -31.21 12.44 16.12
C ALA A 456 -29.78 11.85 16.27
N LYS A 457 -28.88 12.65 16.85
CA LYS A 457 -27.52 12.22 17.25
C LYS A 457 -27.50 11.80 18.72
N THR A 458 -26.68 10.80 19.06
CA THR A 458 -26.08 10.67 20.41
C THR A 458 -24.69 10.05 20.33
N ASN A 459 -23.78 10.50 21.20
CA ASN A 459 -22.41 9.98 21.35
C ASN A 459 -22.32 9.06 22.58
N ALA A 460 -21.56 7.97 22.46
CA ALA A 460 -20.65 7.38 23.47
C ALA A 460 -20.25 5.97 22.98
N ALA A 461 -19.00 5.61 22.67
CA ALA A 461 -17.72 5.77 23.37
C ALA A 461 -17.44 4.69 24.43
N THR A 462 -16.94 3.53 23.97
CA THR A 462 -16.15 2.58 24.77
C THR A 462 -15.06 1.91 23.93
N SER A 463 -13.92 1.69 24.57
CA SER A 463 -12.72 0.94 24.13
C SER A 463 -12.01 0.50 25.43
N PRO A 464 -10.96 -0.33 25.44
CA PRO A 464 -10.34 -1.09 24.33
C PRO A 464 -10.15 -2.60 24.65
N THR A 465 -9.67 -3.37 23.67
CA THR A 465 -8.92 -4.61 23.95
C THR A 465 -7.79 -4.79 22.91
N GLU A 466 -6.58 -5.06 23.37
CA GLU A 466 -5.45 -5.46 22.52
C GLU A 466 -5.42 -6.99 22.36
N VAL A 467 -5.07 -7.49 21.16
CA VAL A 467 -4.57 -8.86 20.98
C VAL A 467 -3.41 -8.83 19.98
N ASN A 468 -2.25 -9.37 20.38
CA ASN A 468 -1.10 -9.59 19.51
C ASN A 468 -1.38 -10.75 18.53
N VAL A 469 -0.80 -10.68 17.32
CA VAL A 469 -0.52 -11.87 16.50
C VAL A 469 0.95 -11.83 16.10
N THR A 470 1.69 -12.85 16.53
CA THR A 470 3.12 -13.03 16.23
C THR A 470 3.34 -14.44 15.69
N THR A 471 3.47 -14.54 14.37
CA THR A 471 4.03 -15.67 13.59
C THR A 471 4.29 -15.11 12.18
N ASP A 472 5.46 -15.13 11.56
CA ASP A 472 6.68 -15.94 11.68
C ASP A 472 6.64 -17.31 10.96
N VAL A 473 7.62 -17.47 10.05
CA VAL A 473 8.03 -18.65 9.26
C VAL A 473 6.97 -19.51 8.54
N LYS A 474 6.88 -19.33 7.22
CA LYS A 474 7.38 -20.36 6.27
C LYS A 474 7.78 -19.79 4.91
#